data_AF-A0A1R1APV2-F1
#
_entry.id   AF-A0A1R1APV2-F1
#
_cell.length_a   1.000
_cell.length_b   1.000
_cell.length_c   1.000
_cell.angle_alpha   90.00
_cell.angle_beta   90.00
_cell.angle_gamma   90.00
#
_symmetry.space_group_name_H-M   'P 1'
#
loop_
_entity.id
_entity.type
_entity.pdbx_description
1 polymer ?
#
loop_
_entity_poly.entity_id
_entity_poly.type
_entity_poly.pdbx_seq_one_letter_code
_entity_poly.pdbx_strand_id
1 'polypeptide(L)'
;MRLIKNALLLVLIFSSLSLFEYGNSVSAASKPLIKVIVDGAEIKLPVNPIEVKGSAMLHAKSIFDALKISSKFDKKRITVNHGGVTFKAEVDQTRIYIGNRELRLTQPPIVKDGRTYVPARFIAIVLGKDVKYDSKNSQLVFGLTEDAKKALLRSLFEAARKGDAAAVTSLIKRGADPNGKLLVEYLDNTPLNYAISNNRTDAARALLNGGATIKDAGSDIGFSVIVLQNAELLDLLLTSGLDPNYKDRTGSLLESASGIIGISENGTFSKDLYPSPALVDTLLKHGADPGIDNSLYRAVHAQNYSIVQALLKAGADPYKTNQHGTTPYDLSVQRNINRWLIIQEKRVGLPTLSITDAKGNIVENGNLNLRSMDDFKSPQSYVDWTAGQIHVDEPNGKYQVVNVTVDGGTYILPQSFNFTIQGETVTPSTLKLPDFNVNGTLSSELVPINGGYIMLYHNQTSTLTFIKINAKTFNLYAPAGQYRIVGYRDVSNKAHSVEDDVTITNTGEVQAIAIDLKKVDNPMNPS
;
A
#
# COMPACT_ATOMS: atom_id res chain seq x y z
N MET A 1 70.67 16.12 -13.43
CA MET A 1 71.03 17.54 -13.26
C MET A 1 70.26 18.06 -12.04
N ARG A 2 70.89 18.08 -10.85
CA ARG A 2 71.50 19.27 -10.20
C ARG A 2 70.43 20.29 -9.78
N LEU A 3 70.30 20.80 -8.54
CA LEU A 3 71.10 20.87 -7.30
C LEU A 3 70.11 21.31 -6.18
N ILE A 4 70.03 20.67 -5.00
CA ILE A 4 70.78 20.92 -3.73
C ILE A 4 70.63 22.34 -3.15
N LYS A 5 70.15 22.44 -1.89
CA LYS A 5 70.82 23.03 -0.70
C LYS A 5 69.88 22.94 0.53
N ASN A 6 70.16 22.09 1.53
CA ASN A 6 70.99 22.32 2.74
C ASN A 6 70.09 22.66 3.95
N ALA A 7 70.29 22.18 5.19
CA ALA A 7 71.34 21.37 5.77
C ALA A 7 70.85 20.70 7.07
N LEU A 8 71.47 19.58 7.40
CA LEU A 8 71.37 18.82 8.65
C LEU A 8 72.69 19.01 9.42
N LEU A 9 72.64 19.29 10.73
CA LEU A 9 73.71 19.03 11.71
C LEU A 9 73.06 19.08 13.11
N LEU A 10 72.69 17.96 13.76
CA LEU A 10 73.52 17.03 14.55
C LEU A 10 74.31 17.75 15.67
N VAL A 11 73.98 17.45 16.94
CA VAL A 11 74.91 16.96 17.99
C VAL A 11 74.46 17.31 19.44
N LEU A 12 74.46 16.25 20.28
CA LEU A 12 74.68 16.13 21.73
C LEU A 12 73.61 16.50 22.78
N ILE A 13 73.26 15.43 23.50
CA ILE A 13 72.69 15.33 24.84
C ILE A 13 73.66 15.95 25.87
N PHE A 14 73.17 16.86 26.71
CA PHE A 14 73.67 17.03 28.09
C PHE A 14 72.52 17.41 29.02
N SER A 15 72.39 16.59 30.06
CA SER A 15 71.50 16.71 31.21
C SER A 15 71.80 17.95 32.05
N SER A 16 70.77 18.73 32.38
CA SER A 16 70.75 19.54 33.60
C SER A 16 69.32 19.70 34.11
N LEU A 17 69.05 19.00 35.22
CA LEU A 17 67.91 19.14 36.11
C LEU A 17 67.65 20.63 36.41
N SER A 18 66.45 21.11 36.08
CA SER A 18 65.91 22.37 36.59
C SER A 18 64.55 22.05 37.20
N LEU A 19 64.47 22.12 38.54
CA LEU A 19 63.21 22.12 39.27
C LEU A 19 62.36 23.28 38.75
N PHE A 20 61.23 22.97 38.13
CA PHE A 20 60.11 23.90 38.05
C PHE A 20 59.02 23.39 38.99
N GLU A 21 58.77 24.16 40.04
CA GLU A 21 57.62 23.99 40.92
C GLU A 21 56.35 24.11 40.09
N TYR A 22 55.68 22.97 39.84
CA TYR A 22 54.30 22.97 39.39
C TYR A 22 53.42 23.35 40.57
N GLY A 23 53.16 24.65 40.72
CA GLY A 23 52.02 25.14 41.46
C GLY A 23 50.74 24.64 40.79
N ASN A 24 50.27 23.46 41.20
CA ASN A 24 48.93 22.99 40.85
C ASN A 24 47.91 23.82 41.63
N SER A 25 47.58 25.00 41.11
CA SER A 25 46.28 25.61 41.40
C SER A 25 45.23 24.75 40.71
N VAL A 26 44.66 23.79 41.46
CA VAL A 26 43.45 23.08 41.05
C VAL A 26 42.34 24.13 41.00
N SER A 27 42.14 24.72 39.82
CA SER A 27 40.91 25.45 39.53
C SER A 27 39.78 24.45 39.65
N ALA A 28 38.99 24.55 40.72
CA ALA A 28 37.76 23.78 40.87
C ALA A 28 36.85 24.08 39.67
N ALA A 29 36.84 23.19 38.68
CA ALA A 29 35.93 23.28 37.55
C ALA A 29 34.50 23.29 38.12
N SER A 30 33.79 24.40 37.93
CA SER A 30 32.39 24.53 38.34
C SER A 30 31.60 23.39 37.70
N LYS A 31 30.92 22.56 38.50
CA LYS A 31 30.08 21.47 37.99
C LYS A 31 29.14 22.01 36.90
N PRO A 32 28.96 21.29 35.77
CA PRO A 32 28.13 21.74 34.68
C PRO A 32 26.70 21.98 35.15
N LEU A 33 26.08 23.05 34.62
CA LEU A 33 24.72 23.43 34.94
C LEU A 33 23.75 22.34 34.49
N ILE A 34 22.98 21.77 35.42
CA ILE A 34 21.95 20.79 35.09
C ILE A 34 20.71 21.51 34.54
N LYS A 35 20.42 21.29 33.26
CA LYS A 35 19.19 21.79 32.61
C LYS A 35 18.02 20.87 32.91
N VAL A 36 16.81 21.41 32.97
CA VAL A 36 15.58 20.64 33.22
C VAL A 36 14.71 20.68 31.97
N ILE A 37 14.43 19.52 31.40
CA ILE A 37 13.61 19.36 30.20
C ILE A 37 12.32 18.63 30.59
N VAL A 38 11.16 19.17 30.24
CA VAL A 38 9.85 18.54 30.45
C VAL A 38 9.13 18.50 29.12
N ASP A 39 8.79 17.30 28.65
CA ASP A 39 8.14 17.08 27.34
C ASP A 39 8.86 17.76 26.18
N GLY A 40 10.20 17.72 26.21
CA GLY A 40 11.07 18.31 25.19
C GLY A 40 11.33 19.81 25.34
N ALA A 41 10.64 20.50 26.26
CA ALA A 41 10.84 21.93 26.50
C ALA A 41 11.77 22.19 27.71
N GLU A 42 12.74 23.09 27.56
CA GLU A 42 13.59 23.52 28.67
C GLU A 42 12.80 24.42 29.65
N ILE A 43 12.78 24.03 30.91
CA ILE A 43 12.24 24.81 32.01
C ILE A 43 13.39 25.55 32.69
N LYS A 44 13.47 26.86 32.46
CA LYS A 44 14.45 27.73 33.13
C LYS A 44 14.07 27.89 34.59
N LEU A 45 14.96 27.43 35.47
CA LEU A 45 14.78 27.58 36.91
C LEU A 45 15.65 28.71 37.44
N PRO A 46 15.13 29.56 38.35
CA PRO A 46 15.94 30.59 39.02
C PRO A 46 16.92 29.99 40.04
N VAL A 47 16.77 28.70 40.36
CA VAL A 47 17.65 27.96 41.26
C VAL A 47 18.09 26.69 40.57
N ASN A 48 19.41 26.53 40.43
CA ASN A 48 19.99 25.38 39.76
C ASN A 48 19.73 24.09 40.53
N PRO A 49 19.47 22.96 39.84
CA PRO A 49 19.44 21.66 40.48
C PRO A 49 20.79 21.36 41.15
N ILE A 50 20.73 20.68 42.30
CA ILE A 50 21.92 20.23 43.03
C ILE A 50 21.96 18.71 43.05
N GLU A 51 23.15 18.15 43.17
CA GLU A 51 23.32 16.71 43.31
C GLU A 51 23.55 16.35 44.78
N VAL A 52 22.76 15.42 45.31
CA VAL A 52 22.88 14.91 46.68
C VAL A 52 22.88 13.39 46.64
N LYS A 53 24.00 12.78 47.04
CA LYS A 53 24.18 11.31 47.07
C LYS A 53 23.76 10.63 45.75
N GLY A 54 24.17 11.20 44.61
CA GLY A 54 23.85 10.70 43.27
C GLY A 54 22.42 10.96 42.80
N SER A 55 21.58 11.66 43.58
CA SER A 55 20.25 12.08 43.15
C SER A 55 20.23 13.56 42.83
N ALA A 56 19.64 13.91 41.69
CA ALA A 56 19.35 15.29 41.38
C ALA A 56 18.19 15.81 42.23
N MET A 57 18.41 16.97 42.84
CA MET A 57 17.50 17.64 43.75
C MET A 57 17.15 18.99 43.17
N LEU A 58 15.86 19.26 43.03
CA LEU A 58 15.36 20.50 42.46
C LEU A 58 14.70 21.32 43.56
N HIS A 59 14.90 22.64 43.51
CA HIS A 59 14.22 23.55 44.42
C HIS A 59 12.72 23.47 44.18
N ALA A 60 11.98 22.97 45.18
CA ALA A 60 10.62 22.49 45.02
C ALA A 60 9.67 23.61 44.60
N LYS A 61 9.76 24.78 45.24
CA LYS A 61 8.94 25.94 44.89
C LYS A 61 9.20 26.38 43.45
N SER A 62 10.46 26.52 43.04
CA SER A 62 10.80 26.98 41.70
C SER A 62 10.27 26.09 40.59
N ILE A 63 10.38 24.76 40.72
CA ILE A 63 9.90 23.85 39.68
C ILE A 63 8.37 23.78 39.64
N PHE A 64 7.69 23.73 40.78
CA PHE A 64 6.23 23.68 40.79
C PHE A 64 5.61 25.01 40.34
N ASP A 65 6.20 26.16 40.72
CA ASP A 65 5.77 27.47 40.22
C ASP A 65 5.96 27.57 38.70
N ALA A 66 7.12 27.14 38.17
CA ALA A 66 7.40 27.14 36.73
C ALA A 66 6.43 26.23 35.95
N LEU A 67 6.01 25.11 36.54
CA LEU A 67 5.02 24.19 35.97
C LEU A 67 3.57 24.59 36.27
N LYS A 68 3.34 25.71 36.98
CA LYS A 68 2.03 26.20 37.40
C LYS A 68 1.23 25.17 38.23
N ILE A 69 1.93 24.40 39.06
CA ILE A 69 1.35 23.36 39.93
C ILE A 69 1.18 23.91 41.34
N SER A 70 -0.03 23.74 41.89
CA SER A 70 -0.34 24.17 43.26
C SER A 70 0.48 23.37 44.27
N SER A 71 1.29 24.08 45.07
CA SER A 71 2.13 23.46 46.12
C SER A 71 2.12 24.29 47.41
N LYS A 72 2.22 23.62 48.54
CA LYS A 72 2.31 24.20 49.89
C LYS A 72 3.46 23.55 50.65
N PHE A 73 4.23 24.37 51.35
CA PHE A 73 5.39 23.98 52.15
C PHE A 73 5.20 24.53 53.56
N ASP A 74 5.02 23.66 54.56
CA ASP A 74 4.80 24.04 55.96
C ASP A 74 5.74 23.25 56.90
N LYS A 75 6.69 23.96 57.53
CA LYS A 75 7.74 23.42 58.42
C LYS A 75 8.54 22.27 57.78
N LYS A 76 7.97 21.05 57.84
CA LYS A 76 8.54 19.81 57.29
C LYS A 76 7.67 19.16 56.21
N ARG A 77 6.43 19.62 56.00
CA ARG A 77 5.47 19.00 55.09
C ARG A 77 5.46 19.68 53.73
N ILE A 78 5.42 18.87 52.70
CA ILE A 78 5.31 19.24 51.30
C ILE A 78 4.00 18.67 50.80
N THR A 79 3.09 19.52 50.33
CA THR A 79 1.82 19.11 49.72
C THR A 79 1.73 19.68 48.32
N VAL A 80 1.50 18.84 47.32
CA VAL A 80 1.38 19.23 45.91
C VAL A 80 0.07 18.68 45.35
N ASN A 81 -0.68 19.50 44.64
CA ASN A 81 -1.94 19.11 44.02
C ASN A 81 -1.81 19.19 42.50
N HIS A 82 -1.95 18.05 41.82
CA HIS A 82 -1.84 17.97 40.37
C HIS A 82 -2.80 16.90 39.82
N GLY A 83 -3.49 17.20 38.72
CA GLY A 83 -4.39 16.24 38.07
C GLY A 83 -5.51 15.69 38.96
N GLY A 84 -5.98 16.46 39.96
CA GLY A 84 -6.98 16.01 40.94
C GLY A 84 -6.44 15.10 42.04
N VAL A 85 -5.12 14.86 42.09
CA VAL A 85 -4.46 14.02 43.09
C VAL A 85 -3.60 14.89 44.02
N THR A 86 -3.65 14.56 45.32
CA THR A 86 -2.82 15.18 46.36
C THR A 86 -1.61 14.32 46.65
N PHE A 87 -0.42 14.90 46.53
CA PHE A 87 0.87 14.30 46.85
C PHE A 87 1.40 14.90 48.15
N LYS A 88 1.75 14.06 49.12
CA LYS A 88 2.31 14.50 50.40
C LYS A 88 3.68 13.88 50.63
N ALA A 89 4.63 14.68 51.04
CA ALA A 89 5.97 14.25 51.44
C ALA A 89 6.41 15.02 52.68
N GLU A 90 7.36 14.48 53.43
CA GLU A 90 7.99 15.18 54.56
C GLU A 90 9.50 15.28 54.35
N VAL A 91 10.09 16.37 54.84
CA VAL A 91 11.53 16.59 54.85
C VAL A 91 12.20 15.51 55.71
N ASP A 92 13.35 15.01 55.24
CA ASP A 92 14.13 13.93 55.82
C ASP A 92 13.44 12.55 55.84
N GLN A 93 12.28 12.43 55.17
CA GLN A 93 11.54 11.16 55.01
C GLN A 93 11.54 10.71 53.55
N THR A 94 11.83 9.43 53.31
CA THR A 94 11.74 8.84 51.97
C THR A 94 10.32 8.40 51.62
N ARG A 95 9.43 8.29 52.61
CA ARG A 95 8.04 7.90 52.44
C ARG A 95 7.23 9.08 51.90
N ILE A 96 6.45 8.83 50.86
CA ILE A 96 5.50 9.78 50.29
C ILE A 96 4.11 9.15 50.14
N TYR A 97 3.09 9.99 50.07
CA TYR A 97 1.70 9.58 49.90
C TYR A 97 1.11 10.18 48.62
N ILE A 98 0.43 9.34 47.84
CA ILE A 98 -0.26 9.69 46.60
C ILE A 98 -1.73 9.34 46.81
N GLY A 99 -2.55 10.34 47.18
CA GLY A 99 -3.87 10.07 47.73
C GLY A 99 -3.79 9.16 48.96
N ASN A 100 -4.35 7.95 48.86
CA ASN A 100 -4.32 6.93 49.92
C ASN A 100 -3.19 5.89 49.76
N ARG A 101 -2.38 5.98 48.70
CA ARG A 101 -1.28 5.04 48.44
C ARG A 101 0.04 5.56 48.99
N GLU A 102 0.86 4.67 49.50
CA GLU A 102 2.21 4.98 49.97
C GLU A 102 3.27 4.53 48.95
N LEU A 103 4.32 5.34 48.78
CA LEU A 103 5.49 5.01 47.96
C LEU A 103 6.78 5.45 48.66
N ARG A 104 7.91 4.79 48.34
CA ARG A 104 9.24 5.15 48.87
C ARG A 104 10.15 5.74 47.78
N LEU A 105 10.73 6.90 48.07
CA LEU A 105 11.79 7.54 47.31
C LEU A 105 13.15 6.95 47.69
N THR A 106 14.13 7.11 46.80
CA THR A 106 15.53 6.71 47.04
C THR A 106 16.30 7.74 47.86
N GLN A 107 15.89 9.02 47.82
CA GLN A 107 16.41 10.09 48.67
C GLN A 107 15.23 10.88 49.23
N PRO A 108 15.31 11.39 50.47
CA PRO A 108 14.28 12.23 51.05
C PRO A 108 14.34 13.66 50.48
N PRO A 109 13.24 14.42 50.52
CA PRO A 109 13.30 15.88 50.44
C PRO A 109 14.19 16.44 51.55
N ILE A 110 14.93 17.50 51.27
CA ILE A 110 15.85 18.13 52.22
C ILE A 110 15.62 19.63 52.28
N VAL A 111 16.08 20.25 53.36
CA VAL A 111 16.24 21.70 53.44
C VAL A 111 17.72 22.02 53.38
N LYS A 112 18.11 22.87 52.43
CA LYS A 112 19.49 23.35 52.30
C LYS A 112 19.46 24.85 52.04
N ASP A 113 20.23 25.63 52.81
CA ASP A 113 20.30 27.09 52.70
C ASP A 113 18.91 27.76 52.76
N GLY A 114 18.05 27.27 53.68
CA GLY A 114 16.68 27.77 53.85
C GLY A 114 15.71 27.41 52.72
N ARG A 115 16.14 26.61 51.74
CA ARG A 115 15.32 26.20 50.57
C ARG A 115 14.98 24.72 50.64
N THR A 116 13.73 24.39 50.35
CA THR A 116 13.27 23.00 50.26
C THR A 116 13.60 22.42 48.89
N TYR A 117 14.36 21.33 48.86
CA TYR A 117 14.67 20.58 47.66
C TYR A 117 13.96 19.23 47.69
N VAL A 118 13.40 18.83 46.54
CA VAL A 118 12.79 17.51 46.35
C VAL A 118 13.58 16.72 45.29
N PRO A 119 13.67 15.38 45.42
CA PRO A 119 14.29 14.57 44.39
C PRO A 119 13.56 14.70 43.06
N ALA A 120 14.30 14.63 41.95
CA ALA A 120 13.72 14.61 40.60
C ALA A 120 12.64 13.52 40.46
N ARG A 121 12.83 12.35 41.08
CA ARG A 121 11.83 11.27 41.10
C ARG A 121 10.49 11.68 41.71
N PHE A 122 10.49 12.52 42.75
CA PHE A 122 9.23 13.02 43.33
C PHE A 122 8.46 13.88 42.32
N ILE A 123 9.16 14.76 41.60
CA ILE A 123 8.56 15.59 40.54
C ILE A 123 8.04 14.70 39.40
N ALA A 124 8.78 13.66 39.01
CA ALA A 124 8.35 12.71 37.98
C ALA A 124 7.04 12.01 38.38
N ILE A 125 6.93 11.58 39.63
CA ILE A 125 5.71 10.98 40.20
C ILE A 125 4.54 11.97 40.19
N VAL A 126 4.76 13.22 40.62
CA VAL A 126 3.73 14.27 40.58
C VAL A 126 3.22 14.49 39.15
N LEU A 127 4.12 14.46 38.17
CA LEU A 127 3.79 14.66 36.75
C LEU A 127 3.25 13.41 36.04
N GLY A 128 3.28 12.23 36.68
CA GLY A 128 2.98 10.95 36.01
C GLY A 128 3.97 10.60 34.88
N LYS A 129 5.23 11.03 35.03
CA LYS A 129 6.30 10.91 34.03
C LYS A 129 7.44 10.03 34.55
N ASP A 130 8.27 9.57 33.61
CA ASP A 130 9.59 9.04 33.94
C ASP A 130 10.62 10.18 33.95
N VAL A 131 11.73 10.00 34.66
CA VAL A 131 12.84 10.97 34.69
C VAL A 131 14.17 10.28 34.43
N LYS A 132 14.91 10.80 33.45
CA LYS A 132 16.26 10.31 33.10
C LYS A 132 17.26 11.45 33.19
N TYR A 133 18.46 11.15 33.69
CA TYR A 133 19.59 12.07 33.66
C TYR A 133 20.46 11.77 32.45
N ASP A 134 20.51 12.68 31.49
CA ASP A 134 21.46 12.66 30.39
C ASP A 134 22.77 13.31 30.85
N SER A 135 23.74 12.47 31.20
CA SER A 135 25.04 12.89 31.68
C SER A 135 25.89 13.59 30.61
N LYS A 136 25.66 13.31 29.33
CA LYS A 136 26.41 13.92 28.22
C LYS A 136 26.02 15.38 28.05
N ASN A 137 24.72 15.65 28.11
CA ASN A 137 24.18 17.00 27.92
C ASN A 137 23.91 17.74 29.24
N SER A 138 24.19 17.10 30.39
CA SER A 138 23.84 17.61 31.73
C SER A 138 22.37 18.01 31.84
N GLN A 139 21.47 17.10 31.48
CA GLN A 139 20.02 17.34 31.43
C GLN A 139 19.23 16.35 32.29
N LEU A 140 18.23 16.85 33.02
CA LEU A 140 17.16 16.04 33.62
C LEU A 140 15.95 16.09 32.70
N VAL A 141 15.62 14.97 32.08
CA VAL A 141 14.54 14.84 31.10
C VAL A 141 13.35 14.13 31.74
N PHE A 142 12.24 14.84 31.88
CA PHE A 142 10.94 14.33 32.30
C PHE A 142 10.09 14.07 31.06
N GLY A 143 9.64 12.81 30.88
CA GLY A 143 8.89 12.41 29.71
C GLY A 143 7.93 11.25 29.96
N LEU A 144 7.25 10.78 28.91
CA LEU A 144 6.32 9.66 29.01
C LEU A 144 6.98 8.40 29.57
N THR A 145 6.24 7.65 30.39
CA THR A 145 6.63 6.30 30.81
C THR A 145 6.57 5.34 29.62
N GLU A 146 7.31 4.22 29.68
CA GLU A 146 7.29 3.22 28.62
C GLU A 146 5.89 2.63 28.39
N ASP A 147 5.10 2.42 29.45
CA ASP A 147 3.72 1.96 29.34
C ASP A 147 2.82 3.00 28.67
N ALA A 148 3.00 4.29 28.97
CA ALA A 148 2.25 5.36 28.33
C ALA A 148 2.61 5.50 26.85
N LYS A 149 3.90 5.37 26.49
CA LYS A 149 4.35 5.34 25.10
C LYS A 149 3.71 4.19 24.33
N LYS A 150 3.74 2.97 24.89
CA LYS A 150 3.09 1.80 24.27
C LYS A 150 1.59 1.99 24.12
N ALA A 151 0.90 2.55 25.12
CA ALA A 151 -0.53 2.81 25.03
C ALA A 151 -0.87 3.85 23.94
N LEU A 152 -0.09 4.93 23.84
CA LEU A 152 -0.23 5.90 22.76
C LEU A 152 0.04 5.28 21.39
N LEU A 153 1.07 4.45 21.28
CA LEU A 153 1.43 3.77 20.04
C LEU A 153 0.33 2.80 19.59
N ARG A 154 -0.20 1.95 20.49
CA ARG A 154 -1.37 1.10 20.19
C ARG A 154 -2.57 1.92 19.69
N SER A 155 -2.84 3.05 20.33
CA SER A 155 -3.90 3.97 19.90
C SER A 155 -3.62 4.53 18.51
N LEU A 156 -2.36 4.80 18.17
CA LEU A 156 -1.94 5.29 16.86
C LEU A 156 -2.12 4.22 15.77
N PHE A 157 -1.78 2.97 16.05
CA PHE A 157 -2.08 1.83 15.17
C PHE A 157 -3.59 1.72 14.89
N GLU A 158 -4.43 1.79 15.91
CA GLU A 158 -5.89 1.72 15.73
C GLU A 158 -6.46 2.91 14.95
N ALA A 159 -5.98 4.13 15.22
CA ALA A 159 -6.38 5.31 14.47
C ALA A 159 -5.97 5.20 12.99
N ALA A 160 -4.75 4.72 12.71
CA ALA A 160 -4.26 4.48 11.36
C ALA A 160 -5.12 3.45 10.60
N ARG A 161 -5.41 2.30 11.23
CA ARG A 161 -6.26 1.24 10.67
C ARG A 161 -7.67 1.73 10.33
N LYS A 162 -8.26 2.55 11.21
CA LYS A 162 -9.62 3.10 11.04
C LYS A 162 -9.67 4.28 10.06
N GLY A 163 -8.54 4.90 9.74
CA GLY A 163 -8.50 6.10 8.91
C GLY A 163 -8.80 7.40 9.65
N ASP A 164 -8.67 7.43 10.99
CA ASP A 164 -8.94 8.62 11.80
C ASP A 164 -7.72 9.57 11.81
N ALA A 165 -7.61 10.39 10.76
CA ALA A 165 -6.50 11.33 10.59
C ALA A 165 -6.40 12.38 11.73
N ALA A 166 -7.54 12.75 12.33
CA ALA A 166 -7.57 13.69 13.44
C ALA A 166 -6.99 13.06 14.71
N ALA A 167 -7.37 11.81 15.01
CA ALA A 167 -6.79 11.06 16.12
C ALA A 167 -5.30 10.78 15.90
N VAL A 168 -4.88 10.41 14.68
CA VAL A 168 -3.46 10.26 14.31
C VAL A 168 -2.68 11.53 14.67
N THR A 169 -3.14 12.69 14.18
CA THR A 169 -2.49 13.98 14.42
C THR A 169 -2.41 14.31 15.90
N SER A 170 -3.51 14.07 16.65
CA SER A 170 -3.58 14.30 18.09
C SER A 170 -2.61 13.40 18.88
N LEU A 171 -2.52 12.12 18.52
CA LEU A 171 -1.66 11.14 19.18
C LEU A 171 -0.17 11.44 18.95
N ILE A 172 0.22 11.81 17.73
CA ILE A 172 1.60 12.23 17.42
C ILE A 172 1.96 13.49 18.22
N LYS A 173 1.06 14.49 18.28
CA LYS A 173 1.24 15.69 19.12
C LYS A 173 1.41 15.36 20.61
N ARG A 174 0.82 14.26 21.08
CA ARG A 174 0.96 13.75 22.46
C ARG A 174 2.23 12.91 22.67
N GLY A 175 3.09 12.77 21.66
CA GLY A 175 4.36 12.06 21.74
C GLY A 175 4.29 10.59 21.33
N ALA A 176 3.24 10.16 20.62
CA ALA A 176 3.26 8.86 19.94
C ALA A 176 4.31 8.88 18.82
N ASP A 177 5.20 7.89 18.80
CA ASP A 177 6.20 7.75 17.74
C ASP A 177 5.55 7.22 16.45
N PRO A 178 5.51 8.00 15.35
CA PRO A 178 4.89 7.57 14.10
C PRO A 178 5.64 6.41 13.41
N ASN A 179 6.90 6.15 13.77
CA ASN A 179 7.69 5.01 13.29
C ASN A 179 7.81 3.91 14.35
N GLY A 180 7.09 4.04 15.46
CA GLY A 180 7.16 3.10 16.57
C GLY A 180 6.66 1.71 16.17
N LYS A 181 7.35 0.67 16.67
CA LYS A 181 7.01 -0.73 16.44
C LYS A 181 6.57 -1.43 17.73
N LEU A 182 5.62 -2.34 17.60
CA LEU A 182 5.09 -3.17 18.68
C LEU A 182 5.15 -4.64 18.25
N LEU A 183 6.36 -5.21 18.25
CA LEU A 183 6.68 -6.50 17.63
C LEU A 183 5.79 -7.68 18.06
N VAL A 184 5.29 -7.68 19.29
CA VAL A 184 4.43 -8.75 19.81
C VAL A 184 3.00 -8.65 19.27
N GLU A 185 2.51 -7.45 19.04
CA GLU A 185 1.09 -7.16 18.76
C GLU A 185 0.85 -6.90 17.27
N TYR A 186 1.83 -6.28 16.60
CA TYR A 186 1.74 -5.79 15.22
C TYR A 186 2.91 -6.25 14.34
N LEU A 187 3.78 -7.15 14.85
CA LEU A 187 4.99 -7.60 14.16
C LEU A 187 5.91 -6.42 13.79
N ASP A 188 6.62 -6.51 12.67
CA ASP A 188 7.55 -5.47 12.22
C ASP A 188 6.88 -4.28 11.49
N ASN A 189 5.54 -4.19 11.56
CA ASN A 189 4.78 -3.12 10.93
C ASN A 189 4.83 -1.81 11.72
N THR A 190 4.62 -0.71 11.01
CA THR A 190 4.41 0.64 11.55
C THR A 190 2.94 1.06 11.48
N PRO A 191 2.53 2.15 12.15
CA PRO A 191 1.21 2.72 11.92
C PRO A 191 0.94 3.05 10.44
N LEU A 192 1.96 3.45 9.67
CA LEU A 192 1.82 3.74 8.24
C LEU A 192 1.44 2.49 7.44
N ASN A 193 2.01 1.31 7.77
CA ASN A 193 1.58 0.04 7.17
C ASN A 193 0.10 -0.24 7.34
N TYR A 194 -0.44 0.07 8.52
CA TYR A 194 -1.85 -0.17 8.82
C TYR A 194 -2.76 0.80 8.07
N ALA A 195 -2.36 2.07 7.95
CA ALA A 195 -3.10 3.01 7.11
C ALA A 195 -3.11 2.56 5.65
N ILE A 196 -1.96 2.13 5.10
CA ILE A 196 -1.83 1.69 3.70
C ILE A 196 -2.65 0.42 3.46
N SER A 197 -2.42 -0.65 4.22
CA SER A 197 -3.12 -1.95 4.03
C SER A 197 -4.63 -1.88 4.20
N ASN A 198 -5.15 -0.84 4.88
CA ASN A 198 -6.58 -0.59 5.05
C ASN A 198 -7.11 0.52 4.11
N ASN A 199 -6.32 0.94 3.13
CA ASN A 199 -6.66 1.95 2.13
C ASN A 199 -7.09 3.30 2.73
N ARG A 200 -6.35 3.80 3.73
CA ARG A 200 -6.67 5.02 4.50
C ARG A 200 -5.77 6.19 4.10
N THR A 201 -6.03 6.82 2.96
CA THR A 201 -5.21 7.91 2.41
C THR A 201 -5.00 9.07 3.39
N ASP A 202 -6.05 9.55 4.05
CA ASP A 202 -5.95 10.68 4.98
C ASP A 202 -5.13 10.37 6.24
N ALA A 203 -5.26 9.16 6.78
CA ALA A 203 -4.45 8.73 7.92
C ALA A 203 -2.98 8.53 7.52
N ALA A 204 -2.71 7.97 6.33
CA ALA A 204 -1.36 7.88 5.79
C ALA A 204 -0.75 9.29 5.62
N ARG A 205 -1.51 10.25 5.09
CA ARG A 205 -1.10 11.65 4.94
C ARG A 205 -0.77 12.29 6.30
N ALA A 206 -1.63 12.08 7.30
CA ALA A 206 -1.40 12.60 8.65
C ALA A 206 -0.17 11.98 9.32
N LEU A 207 0.08 10.67 9.11
CA LEU A 207 1.27 9.99 9.62
C LEU A 207 2.55 10.53 8.98
N LEU A 208 2.58 10.67 7.64
CA LEU A 208 3.72 11.21 6.89
C LEU A 208 4.02 12.66 7.30
N ASN A 209 2.99 13.51 7.38
CA ASN A 209 3.12 14.88 7.90
C ASN A 209 3.58 14.92 9.36
N GLY A 210 3.28 13.87 10.13
CA GLY A 210 3.67 13.70 11.52
C GLY A 210 5.06 13.09 11.70
N GLY A 211 5.81 12.81 10.62
CA GLY A 211 7.17 12.28 10.67
C GLY A 211 7.30 10.77 10.48
N ALA A 212 6.23 10.07 10.08
CA ALA A 212 6.35 8.69 9.60
C ALA A 212 7.23 8.67 8.33
N THR A 213 8.06 7.63 8.17
CA THR A 213 8.91 7.48 7.00
C THR A 213 8.61 6.20 6.24
N ILE A 214 8.79 6.26 4.91
CA ILE A 214 8.57 5.14 4.00
C ILE A 214 9.55 3.98 4.29
N LYS A 215 10.82 4.29 4.59
CA LYS A 215 11.85 3.28 4.87
C LYS A 215 11.52 2.39 6.07
N ASP A 216 10.83 2.94 7.07
CA ASP A 216 10.53 2.24 8.32
C ASP A 216 9.24 1.42 8.19
N ALA A 217 8.42 1.73 7.19
CA ALA A 217 7.19 1.02 6.85
C ALA A 217 7.41 -0.33 6.14
N GLY A 218 8.62 -0.89 6.13
CA GLY A 218 8.87 -2.22 5.57
C GLY A 218 8.79 -2.29 4.03
N SER A 219 9.14 -3.47 3.48
CA SER A 219 9.49 -3.60 2.06
C SER A 219 8.33 -3.69 1.07
N ASP A 220 7.07 -3.84 1.52
CA ASP A 220 5.96 -4.25 0.62
C ASP A 220 4.84 -3.20 0.44
N ILE A 221 5.10 -1.93 0.80
CA ILE A 221 4.08 -0.89 0.66
C ILE A 221 3.75 -0.55 -0.79
N GLY A 222 4.72 -0.71 -1.69
CA GLY A 222 4.57 -0.37 -3.11
C GLY A 222 3.64 -1.33 -3.82
N PHE A 223 3.82 -2.64 -3.66
CA PHE A 223 2.89 -3.61 -4.26
C PHE A 223 1.51 -3.56 -3.62
N SER A 224 1.44 -3.34 -2.30
CA SER A 224 0.18 -3.17 -1.58
C SER A 224 -0.71 -2.09 -2.20
N VAL A 225 -0.15 -0.92 -2.56
CA VAL A 225 -0.96 0.16 -3.16
C VAL A 225 -1.41 -0.13 -4.59
N ILE A 226 -0.64 -0.95 -5.34
CA ILE A 226 -1.08 -1.45 -6.65
C ILE A 226 -2.31 -2.36 -6.48
N VAL A 227 -2.26 -3.31 -5.53
CA VAL A 227 -3.38 -4.22 -5.26
C VAL A 227 -4.65 -3.47 -4.81
N LEU A 228 -4.48 -2.37 -4.06
CA LEU A 228 -5.57 -1.51 -3.61
C LEU A 228 -6.18 -0.63 -4.70
N GLN A 229 -5.54 -0.54 -5.88
CA GLN A 229 -5.96 0.29 -7.01
C GLN A 229 -6.17 1.77 -6.66
N ASN A 230 -5.38 2.32 -5.73
CA ASN A 230 -5.53 3.68 -5.23
C ASN A 230 -4.40 4.61 -5.71
N ALA A 231 -4.65 5.33 -6.81
CA ALA A 231 -3.71 6.27 -7.40
C ALA A 231 -3.41 7.49 -6.49
N GLU A 232 -4.37 7.95 -5.69
CA GLU A 232 -4.15 9.07 -4.76
C GLU A 232 -3.18 8.68 -3.64
N LEU A 233 -3.36 7.48 -3.07
CA LEU A 233 -2.43 6.94 -2.07
C LEU A 233 -1.05 6.71 -2.67
N LEU A 234 -0.97 6.20 -3.91
CA LEU A 234 0.31 6.01 -4.60
C LEU A 234 1.03 7.35 -4.83
N ASP A 235 0.34 8.39 -5.32
CA ASP A 235 0.92 9.72 -5.53
C ASP A 235 1.45 10.32 -4.21
N LEU A 236 0.72 10.12 -3.09
CA LEU A 236 1.16 10.52 -1.76
C LEU A 236 2.46 9.81 -1.33
N LEU A 237 2.54 8.48 -1.53
CA LEU A 237 3.71 7.70 -1.14
C LEU A 237 4.94 8.06 -1.98
N LEU A 238 4.78 8.22 -3.30
CA LEU A 238 5.85 8.65 -4.22
C LEU A 238 6.36 10.05 -3.86
N THR A 239 5.44 11.00 -3.61
CA THR A 239 5.79 12.35 -3.13
C THR A 239 6.53 12.32 -1.78
N SER A 240 6.30 11.28 -0.97
CA SER A 240 6.93 11.09 0.33
C SER A 240 8.18 10.21 0.30
N GLY A 241 8.71 9.91 -0.89
CA GLY A 241 9.99 9.24 -1.09
C GLY A 241 9.92 7.73 -1.34
N LEU A 242 8.75 7.17 -1.69
CA LEU A 242 8.70 5.84 -2.30
C LEU A 242 9.41 5.90 -3.67
N ASP A 243 10.36 4.99 -3.89
CA ASP A 243 11.08 4.91 -5.16
C ASP A 243 10.14 4.38 -6.27
N PRO A 244 9.84 5.15 -7.33
CA PRO A 244 9.00 4.70 -8.44
C PRO A 244 9.60 3.53 -9.22
N ASN A 245 10.92 3.33 -9.14
CA ASN A 245 11.67 2.25 -9.78
C ASN A 245 11.99 1.09 -8.81
N TYR A 246 11.36 1.09 -7.64
CA TYR A 246 11.47 -0.02 -6.70
C TYR A 246 11.13 -1.34 -7.38
N LYS A 247 11.98 -2.35 -7.13
CA LYS A 247 11.83 -3.71 -7.67
C LYS A 247 11.94 -4.74 -6.57
N ASP A 248 10.96 -5.63 -6.51
CA ASP A 248 10.94 -6.78 -5.61
C ASP A 248 11.08 -8.10 -6.40
N ARG A 249 10.64 -9.23 -5.81
CA ARG A 249 10.64 -10.53 -6.48
C ARG A 249 9.57 -10.67 -7.56
N THR A 250 8.53 -9.85 -7.53
CA THR A 250 7.39 -9.88 -8.46
C THR A 250 7.58 -8.95 -9.66
N GLY A 251 8.42 -7.92 -9.53
CA GLY A 251 8.72 -6.98 -10.60
C GLY A 251 8.95 -5.57 -10.07
N SER A 252 8.96 -4.59 -10.97
CA SER A 252 8.83 -3.18 -10.56
C SER A 252 7.36 -2.84 -10.30
N LEU A 253 7.12 -1.71 -9.63
CA LEU A 253 5.75 -1.19 -9.47
C LEU A 253 5.07 -0.91 -10.81
N LEU A 254 5.82 -0.39 -11.78
CA LEU A 254 5.32 -0.09 -13.12
C LEU A 254 4.96 -1.36 -13.89
N GLU A 255 5.77 -2.41 -13.79
CA GLU A 255 5.47 -3.71 -14.41
C GLU A 255 4.17 -4.30 -13.83
N SER A 256 4.03 -4.29 -12.50
CA SER A 256 2.82 -4.78 -11.82
C SER A 256 1.59 -3.96 -12.22
N ALA A 257 1.66 -2.63 -12.19
CA ALA A 257 0.54 -1.75 -12.54
C ALA A 257 0.10 -1.85 -14.01
N SER A 258 0.99 -2.33 -14.90
CA SER A 258 0.75 -2.42 -16.34
C SER A 258 0.14 -3.75 -16.79
N GLY A 259 0.05 -4.75 -15.92
CA GLY A 259 -0.40 -6.10 -16.26
C GLY A 259 -1.63 -6.58 -15.49
N ILE A 260 -2.18 -7.72 -15.92
CA ILE A 260 -3.17 -8.46 -15.12
C ILE A 260 -2.42 -9.24 -14.03
N ILE A 261 -2.82 -9.04 -12.78
CA ILE A 261 -2.25 -9.72 -11.61
C ILE A 261 -3.28 -10.71 -11.07
N GLY A 262 -2.93 -12.00 -11.02
CA GLY A 262 -3.74 -12.98 -10.30
C GLY A 262 -3.51 -12.86 -8.80
N ILE A 263 -4.53 -12.47 -8.05
CA ILE A 263 -4.51 -12.42 -6.58
C ILE A 263 -5.21 -13.66 -6.01
N SER A 264 -4.48 -14.47 -5.24
CA SER A 264 -5.04 -15.65 -4.57
C SER A 264 -5.57 -15.27 -3.20
N GLU A 265 -6.88 -15.41 -3.00
CA GLU A 265 -7.47 -15.36 -1.65
C GLU A 265 -7.55 -16.80 -1.12
N ASN A 266 -6.77 -17.09 -0.07
CA ASN A 266 -6.83 -18.35 0.70
C ASN A 266 -6.63 -19.65 -0.10
N GLY A 267 -5.94 -19.60 -1.25
CA GLY A 267 -5.50 -20.79 -1.98
C GLY A 267 -6.57 -21.48 -2.84
N THR A 268 -7.76 -20.88 -3.00
CA THR A 268 -8.88 -21.52 -3.73
C THR A 268 -9.50 -20.66 -4.83
N PHE A 269 -9.22 -19.35 -4.89
CA PHE A 269 -9.69 -18.48 -5.97
C PHE A 269 -8.64 -17.43 -6.34
N SER A 270 -8.25 -17.40 -7.62
CA SER A 270 -7.49 -16.29 -8.20
C SER A 270 -8.48 -15.26 -8.76
N LYS A 271 -8.61 -14.11 -8.12
CA LYS A 271 -9.27 -12.96 -8.75
C LYS A 271 -8.23 -12.27 -9.64
N ASP A 272 -8.60 -11.96 -10.88
CA ASP A 272 -7.76 -11.15 -11.74
C ASP A 272 -7.92 -9.67 -11.38
N LEU A 273 -6.81 -9.02 -11.06
CA LEU A 273 -6.72 -7.58 -10.93
C LEU A 273 -6.25 -7.00 -12.26
N TYR A 274 -7.12 -6.23 -12.91
CA TYR A 274 -6.82 -5.58 -14.18
C TYR A 274 -5.98 -4.31 -13.97
N PRO A 275 -5.11 -3.95 -14.93
CA PRO A 275 -4.24 -2.79 -14.79
C PRO A 275 -5.04 -1.47 -14.79
N SER A 276 -4.55 -0.48 -14.06
CA SER A 276 -5.17 0.84 -13.93
C SER A 276 -4.34 1.91 -14.62
N PRO A 277 -4.85 2.59 -15.68
CA PRO A 277 -4.15 3.68 -16.33
C PRO A 277 -3.74 4.79 -15.36
N ALA A 278 -4.58 5.10 -14.36
CA ALA A 278 -4.28 6.13 -13.37
C ALA A 278 -3.05 5.81 -12.51
N LEU A 279 -2.81 4.52 -12.18
CA LEU A 279 -1.61 4.11 -11.45
C LEU A 279 -0.36 4.21 -12.32
N VAL A 280 -0.45 3.79 -13.57
CA VAL A 280 0.65 3.90 -14.55
C VAL A 280 1.01 5.36 -14.76
N ASP A 281 0.03 6.22 -15.03
CA ASP A 281 0.24 7.67 -15.21
C ASP A 281 0.89 8.30 -13.98
N THR A 282 0.46 7.88 -12.78
CA THR A 282 1.05 8.35 -11.52
C THR A 282 2.51 7.92 -11.38
N LEU A 283 2.84 6.66 -11.67
CA LEU A 283 4.22 6.16 -11.63
C LEU A 283 5.12 6.87 -12.64
N LEU A 284 4.66 7.00 -13.88
CA LEU A 284 5.39 7.69 -14.94
C LEU A 284 5.63 9.17 -14.60
N LYS A 285 4.61 9.86 -14.06
CA LYS A 285 4.71 11.25 -13.57
C LYS A 285 5.80 11.43 -12.52
N HIS A 286 6.00 10.43 -11.66
CA HIS A 286 7.03 10.44 -10.61
C HIS A 286 8.38 9.87 -11.07
N GLY A 287 8.54 9.51 -12.35
CA GLY A 287 9.83 9.09 -12.92
C GLY A 287 10.07 7.57 -12.91
N ALA A 288 9.02 6.76 -12.90
CA ALA A 288 9.16 5.34 -13.23
C ALA A 288 9.66 5.18 -14.67
N ASP A 289 10.69 4.37 -14.86
CA ASP A 289 11.35 4.14 -16.14
C ASP A 289 10.78 2.87 -16.80
N PRO A 290 10.01 2.97 -17.90
CA PRO A 290 9.49 1.79 -18.58
C PRO A 290 10.59 0.99 -19.32
N GLY A 291 11.80 1.55 -19.46
CA GLY A 291 12.94 0.93 -20.12
C GLY A 291 13.64 -0.13 -19.27
N ILE A 292 13.43 -0.18 -17.95
CA ILE A 292 14.14 -1.11 -17.05
C ILE A 292 13.40 -2.43 -16.78
N ASP A 293 12.13 -2.55 -17.17
CA ASP A 293 11.29 -3.72 -16.89
C ASP A 293 10.48 -4.22 -18.10
N ASN A 294 9.48 -5.09 -17.88
CA ASN A 294 8.60 -5.62 -18.92
C ASN A 294 7.21 -4.94 -18.95
N SER A 295 7.07 -3.73 -18.42
CA SER A 295 5.79 -2.99 -18.36
C SER A 295 5.07 -2.93 -19.70
N LEU A 296 5.76 -2.61 -20.79
CA LEU A 296 5.16 -2.57 -22.13
C LEU A 296 4.67 -3.95 -22.59
N TYR A 297 5.46 -5.00 -22.34
CA TYR A 297 5.04 -6.37 -22.64
C TYR A 297 3.77 -6.75 -21.87
N ARG A 298 3.70 -6.42 -20.56
CA ARG A 298 2.53 -6.66 -19.71
C ARG A 298 1.30 -5.90 -20.21
N ALA A 299 1.46 -4.65 -20.63
CA ALA A 299 0.39 -3.82 -21.16
C ALA A 299 -0.18 -4.36 -22.48
N VAL A 300 0.68 -4.82 -23.39
CA VAL A 300 0.28 -5.50 -24.64
C VAL A 300 -0.43 -6.82 -24.32
N HIS A 301 0.09 -7.60 -23.35
CA HIS A 301 -0.55 -8.85 -22.92
C HIS A 301 -1.94 -8.61 -22.32
N ALA A 302 -2.10 -7.54 -21.54
CA ALA A 302 -3.38 -7.12 -20.97
C ALA A 302 -4.30 -6.39 -21.96
N GLN A 303 -3.84 -6.17 -23.21
CA GLN A 303 -4.51 -5.38 -24.24
C GLN A 303 -5.05 -4.04 -23.73
N ASN A 304 -4.26 -3.32 -22.92
CA ASN A 304 -4.61 -1.98 -22.46
C ASN A 304 -3.93 -0.91 -23.34
N TYR A 305 -4.66 -0.41 -24.34
CA TYR A 305 -4.16 0.59 -25.28
C TYR A 305 -3.66 1.87 -24.61
N SER A 306 -4.41 2.40 -23.63
CA SER A 306 -4.05 3.63 -22.93
C SER A 306 -2.71 3.52 -22.23
N ILE A 307 -2.48 2.40 -21.53
CA ILE A 307 -1.20 2.10 -20.86
C ILE A 307 -0.10 1.89 -21.89
N VAL A 308 -0.35 1.14 -22.98
CA VAL A 308 0.63 0.97 -24.07
C VAL A 308 1.08 2.34 -24.60
N GLN A 309 0.15 3.24 -24.88
CA GLN A 309 0.47 4.60 -25.36
C GLN A 309 1.21 5.43 -24.32
N ALA A 310 0.83 5.36 -23.05
CA ALA A 310 1.52 6.06 -21.96
C ALA A 310 2.99 5.61 -21.84
N LEU A 311 3.23 4.29 -21.86
CA LEU A 311 4.56 3.70 -21.77
C LEU A 311 5.43 4.06 -22.98
N LEU A 312 4.89 4.01 -24.21
CA LEU A 312 5.62 4.39 -25.42
C LEU A 312 6.00 5.88 -25.42
N LYS A 313 5.08 6.76 -25.00
CA LYS A 313 5.36 8.19 -24.81
C LYS A 313 6.44 8.43 -23.76
N ALA A 314 6.50 7.58 -22.74
CA ALA A 314 7.54 7.60 -21.72
C ALA A 314 8.85 6.89 -22.15
N GLY A 315 8.97 6.44 -23.40
CA GLY A 315 10.21 5.91 -23.97
C GLY A 315 10.38 4.38 -23.87
N ALA A 316 9.31 3.63 -23.60
CA ALA A 316 9.36 2.17 -23.63
C ALA A 316 9.78 1.63 -25.01
N ASP A 317 10.73 0.68 -25.04
CA ASP A 317 11.19 0.06 -26.29
C ASP A 317 10.29 -1.15 -26.67
N PRO A 318 9.53 -1.08 -27.79
CA PRO A 318 8.70 -2.19 -28.25
C PRO A 318 9.48 -3.43 -28.72
N TYR A 319 10.80 -3.31 -28.89
CA TYR A 319 11.69 -4.41 -29.31
C TYR A 319 12.54 -4.96 -28.16
N LYS A 320 12.35 -4.48 -26.92
CA LYS A 320 13.02 -5.05 -25.76
C LYS A 320 12.51 -6.47 -25.51
N THR A 321 13.42 -7.43 -25.45
CA THR A 321 13.09 -8.83 -25.17
C THR A 321 12.88 -9.07 -23.67
N ASN A 322 11.85 -9.83 -23.33
CA ASN A 322 11.70 -10.39 -21.98
C ASN A 322 12.68 -11.56 -21.74
N GLN A 323 12.58 -12.21 -20.58
CA GLN A 323 13.43 -13.36 -20.20
C GLN A 323 13.30 -14.60 -21.11
N HIS A 324 12.25 -14.67 -21.93
CA HIS A 324 11.99 -15.73 -22.90
C HIS A 324 12.39 -15.34 -24.33
N GLY A 325 12.99 -14.17 -24.53
CA GLY A 325 13.38 -13.67 -25.85
C GLY A 325 12.21 -13.09 -26.67
N THR A 326 11.03 -12.91 -26.09
CA THR A 326 9.85 -12.35 -26.77
C THR A 326 9.78 -10.84 -26.57
N THR A 327 9.51 -10.08 -27.63
CA THR A 327 9.31 -8.63 -27.56
C THR A 327 7.84 -8.25 -27.42
N PRO A 328 7.51 -7.03 -26.92
CA PRO A 328 6.17 -6.48 -27.03
C PRO A 328 5.64 -6.45 -28.47
N TYR A 329 6.52 -6.19 -29.45
CA TYR A 329 6.17 -6.23 -30.87
C TYR A 329 5.72 -7.62 -31.31
N ASP A 330 6.48 -8.67 -31.00
CA ASP A 330 6.13 -10.05 -31.36
C ASP A 330 4.76 -10.45 -30.81
N LEU A 331 4.49 -10.11 -29.53
CA LEU A 331 3.22 -10.38 -28.90
C LEU A 331 2.07 -9.59 -29.54
N SER A 332 2.32 -8.33 -29.91
CA SER A 332 1.30 -7.49 -30.57
C SER A 332 0.91 -8.02 -31.94
N VAL A 333 1.84 -8.63 -32.68
CA VAL A 333 1.56 -9.28 -33.97
C VAL A 333 0.72 -10.54 -33.77
N GLN A 334 1.06 -11.37 -32.77
CA GLN A 334 0.28 -12.57 -32.43
C GLN A 334 -1.17 -12.24 -32.05
N ARG A 335 -1.40 -11.06 -31.45
CA ARG A 335 -2.72 -10.58 -31.02
C ARG A 335 -3.42 -9.68 -32.04
N ASN A 336 -2.81 -9.41 -33.19
CA ASN A 336 -3.33 -8.49 -34.21
C ASN A 336 -3.61 -7.06 -33.69
N ILE A 337 -2.72 -6.54 -32.83
CA ILE A 337 -2.79 -5.18 -32.25
C ILE A 337 -1.50 -4.39 -32.48
N ASN A 338 -0.69 -4.76 -33.47
CA ASN A 338 0.64 -4.17 -33.69
C ASN A 338 0.59 -2.68 -34.07
N ARG A 339 -0.55 -2.13 -34.52
CA ARG A 339 -0.68 -0.69 -34.75
C ARG A 339 -0.73 0.10 -33.44
N TRP A 340 -0.99 -0.54 -32.31
CA TRP A 340 -0.97 0.09 -30.99
C TRP A 340 0.43 0.51 -30.56
N LEU A 341 1.48 -0.06 -31.16
CA LEU A 341 2.88 0.28 -30.86
C LEU A 341 3.37 1.55 -31.54
N ILE A 342 2.48 2.25 -32.24
CA ILE A 342 2.78 3.52 -32.93
C ILE A 342 2.31 4.68 -32.04
N ILE A 343 3.21 5.62 -31.74
CA ILE A 343 2.88 6.86 -31.03
C ILE A 343 2.03 7.74 -31.96
N GLN A 344 0.79 8.03 -31.57
CA GLN A 344 -0.21 8.64 -32.46
C GLN A 344 -0.14 10.17 -32.64
N GLU A 345 0.96 10.84 -32.30
CA GLU A 345 1.06 12.32 -32.39
C GLU A 345 0.79 12.91 -33.79
N LYS A 346 0.82 12.09 -34.85
CA LYS A 346 0.59 12.50 -36.26
C LYS A 346 -0.28 11.52 -37.06
N ARG A 347 -0.98 10.58 -36.43
CA ARG A 347 -1.81 9.57 -37.14
C ARG A 347 -3.27 9.62 -36.70
N VAL A 348 -4.11 9.17 -37.64
CA VAL A 348 -5.54 8.92 -37.51
C VAL A 348 -5.79 7.95 -36.34
N GLY A 349 -6.62 8.35 -35.38
CA GLY A 349 -6.95 7.61 -34.15
C GLY A 349 -7.47 6.19 -34.40
N LEU A 350 -7.37 5.30 -33.40
CA LEU A 350 -8.03 4.00 -33.51
C LEU A 350 -9.54 4.14 -33.30
N PRO A 351 -10.38 3.41 -34.06
CA PRO A 351 -11.80 3.34 -33.80
C PRO A 351 -12.07 2.85 -32.37
N THR A 352 -12.84 3.64 -31.61
CA THR A 352 -13.22 3.29 -30.23
C THR A 352 -14.68 2.89 -30.14
N LEU A 353 -14.93 1.83 -29.37
CA LEU A 353 -16.25 1.32 -29.04
C LEU A 353 -16.39 1.26 -27.51
N SER A 354 -17.58 1.54 -26.99
CA SER A 354 -17.91 1.24 -25.59
C SER A 354 -19.05 0.25 -25.49
N ILE A 355 -19.11 -0.47 -24.38
CA ILE A 355 -20.19 -1.38 -24.04
C ILE A 355 -20.87 -0.88 -22.77
N THR A 356 -22.20 -0.87 -22.75
CA THR A 356 -22.97 -0.60 -21.53
C THR A 356 -23.79 -1.81 -21.11
N ASP A 357 -24.05 -1.95 -19.81
CA ASP A 357 -25.04 -2.90 -19.30
C ASP A 357 -26.49 -2.49 -19.72
N ALA A 358 -27.46 -3.31 -19.35
CA ALA A 358 -28.88 -3.05 -19.63
C ALA A 358 -29.41 -1.76 -18.97
N LYS A 359 -28.75 -1.27 -17.90
CA LYS A 359 -29.08 -0.03 -17.19
C LYS A 359 -28.39 1.20 -17.81
N GLY A 360 -27.45 0.99 -18.73
CA GLY A 360 -26.69 2.05 -19.39
C GLY A 360 -25.38 2.42 -18.70
N ASN A 361 -24.93 1.66 -17.69
CA ASN A 361 -23.63 1.87 -17.07
C ASN A 361 -22.54 1.31 -17.99
N ILE A 362 -21.40 2.01 -18.11
CA ILE A 362 -20.25 1.52 -18.86
C ILE A 362 -19.74 0.22 -18.21
N VAL A 363 -19.53 -0.80 -19.04
CA VAL A 363 -18.86 -2.02 -18.60
C VAL A 363 -17.37 -1.79 -18.68
N GLU A 364 -16.73 -1.74 -17.52
CA GLU A 364 -15.32 -1.36 -17.41
C GLU A 364 -14.37 -2.38 -18.04
N ASN A 365 -14.65 -3.69 -17.91
CA ASN A 365 -13.72 -4.73 -18.33
C ASN A 365 -14.46 -5.92 -18.94
N GLY A 366 -13.83 -6.56 -19.92
CA GLY A 366 -14.29 -7.80 -20.50
C GLY A 366 -13.49 -8.19 -21.74
N ASN A 367 -14.00 -9.21 -22.44
CA ASN A 367 -13.52 -9.64 -23.75
C ASN A 367 -14.69 -9.69 -24.72
N LEU A 368 -14.45 -9.36 -25.99
CA LEU A 368 -15.43 -9.57 -27.04
C LEU A 368 -14.80 -10.23 -28.25
N ASN A 369 -15.58 -11.08 -28.89
CA ASN A 369 -15.22 -11.77 -30.11
C ASN A 369 -15.92 -11.12 -31.30
N LEU A 370 -15.13 -10.75 -32.30
CA LEU A 370 -15.57 -10.11 -33.53
C LEU A 370 -15.44 -11.05 -34.72
N ARG A 371 -16.39 -10.93 -35.64
CA ARG A 371 -16.31 -11.55 -36.96
C ARG A 371 -16.59 -10.51 -38.03
N SER A 372 -15.68 -10.39 -39.01
CA SER A 372 -15.92 -9.61 -40.21
C SER A 372 -17.14 -10.16 -40.96
N MET A 373 -18.08 -9.28 -41.30
CA MET A 373 -19.23 -9.60 -42.15
C MET A 373 -18.92 -9.41 -43.63
N ASP A 374 -17.81 -8.74 -43.95
CA ASP A 374 -17.38 -8.47 -45.33
C ASP A 374 -16.38 -9.54 -45.83
N ASP A 375 -15.66 -10.18 -44.91
CA ASP A 375 -14.77 -11.31 -45.20
C ASP A 375 -14.94 -12.45 -44.19
N PHE A 376 -15.84 -13.38 -44.49
CA PHE A 376 -16.12 -14.55 -43.65
C PHE A 376 -14.97 -15.57 -43.58
N LYS A 377 -13.92 -15.43 -44.41
CA LYS A 377 -12.73 -16.30 -44.34
C LYS A 377 -11.72 -15.80 -43.32
N SER A 378 -11.79 -14.52 -42.95
CA SER A 378 -10.94 -13.97 -41.89
C SER A 378 -11.24 -14.65 -40.56
N PRO A 379 -10.21 -14.96 -39.75
CA PRO A 379 -10.39 -15.52 -38.42
C PRO A 379 -11.17 -14.55 -37.53
N GLN A 380 -11.79 -15.09 -36.48
CA GLN A 380 -12.40 -14.25 -35.44
C GLN A 380 -11.32 -13.46 -34.71
N SER A 381 -11.62 -12.20 -34.41
CA SER A 381 -10.75 -11.32 -33.64
C SER A 381 -11.21 -11.27 -32.19
N TYR A 382 -10.27 -11.32 -31.26
CA TYR A 382 -10.54 -11.32 -29.83
C TYR A 382 -9.98 -10.05 -29.21
N VAL A 383 -10.85 -9.21 -28.67
CA VAL A 383 -10.46 -7.92 -28.10
C VAL A 383 -10.79 -7.92 -26.62
N ASP A 384 -9.76 -7.94 -25.79
CA ASP A 384 -9.91 -7.61 -24.36
C ASP A 384 -10.00 -6.09 -24.21
N TRP A 385 -10.80 -5.62 -23.26
CA TRP A 385 -10.82 -4.21 -22.90
C TRP A 385 -10.82 -4.04 -21.40
N THR A 386 -10.31 -2.88 -21.00
CA THR A 386 -10.30 -2.38 -19.62
C THR A 386 -10.58 -0.89 -19.65
N ALA A 387 -10.99 -0.30 -18.53
CA ALA A 387 -11.34 1.12 -18.42
C ALA A 387 -12.44 1.59 -19.41
N GLY A 388 -13.37 0.70 -19.76
CA GLY A 388 -14.62 1.07 -20.44
C GLY A 388 -14.50 1.41 -21.94
N GLN A 389 -13.30 1.34 -22.52
CA GLN A 389 -13.06 1.64 -23.94
C GLN A 389 -12.38 0.48 -24.65
N ILE A 390 -13.01 0.04 -25.73
CA ILE A 390 -12.49 -0.96 -26.66
C ILE A 390 -11.83 -0.22 -27.82
N HIS A 391 -10.53 -0.48 -28.01
CA HIS A 391 -9.77 0.05 -29.13
C HIS A 391 -9.72 -1.04 -30.22
N VAL A 392 -10.48 -0.87 -31.29
CA VAL A 392 -10.63 -1.89 -32.32
C VAL A 392 -9.59 -1.65 -33.41
N ASP A 393 -8.62 -2.55 -33.55
CA ASP A 393 -7.59 -2.49 -34.60
C ASP A 393 -7.98 -3.32 -35.83
N GLU A 394 -9.18 -3.09 -36.33
CA GLU A 394 -9.73 -3.80 -37.47
C GLU A 394 -9.79 -2.91 -38.72
N PRO A 395 -9.71 -3.49 -39.94
CA PRO A 395 -9.96 -2.77 -41.18
C PRO A 395 -11.33 -2.08 -41.23
N ASN A 396 -11.51 -1.16 -42.19
CA ASN A 396 -12.83 -0.62 -42.48
C ASN A 396 -13.75 -1.76 -42.95
N GLY A 397 -14.97 -1.78 -42.42
CA GLY A 397 -15.94 -2.83 -42.75
C GLY A 397 -17.01 -2.99 -41.68
N LYS A 398 -17.88 -3.97 -41.89
CA LYS A 398 -18.95 -4.32 -40.95
C LYS A 398 -18.55 -5.53 -40.12
N TYR A 399 -18.76 -5.44 -38.80
CA TYR A 399 -18.35 -6.45 -37.83
C TYR A 399 -19.52 -6.89 -36.99
N GLN A 400 -19.69 -8.21 -36.85
CA GLN A 400 -20.60 -8.82 -35.89
C GLN A 400 -19.85 -9.03 -34.57
N VAL A 401 -20.47 -8.65 -33.45
CA VAL A 401 -20.03 -9.12 -32.13
C VAL A 401 -20.65 -10.49 -31.89
N VAL A 402 -19.81 -11.53 -31.87
CA VAL A 402 -20.22 -12.92 -31.73
C VAL A 402 -20.59 -13.21 -30.28
N ASN A 403 -19.72 -12.83 -29.36
CA ASN A 403 -19.97 -12.92 -27.93
C ASN A 403 -19.21 -11.83 -27.17
N VAL A 404 -19.66 -11.59 -25.94
CA VAL A 404 -19.03 -10.70 -24.97
C VAL A 404 -18.96 -11.44 -23.64
N THR A 405 -17.81 -11.43 -22.97
CA THR A 405 -17.65 -11.95 -21.60
C THR A 405 -17.23 -10.81 -20.69
N VAL A 406 -17.95 -10.63 -19.58
CA VAL A 406 -17.72 -9.56 -18.60
C VAL A 406 -17.62 -10.15 -17.20
N ASP A 407 -17.28 -9.33 -16.22
CA ASP A 407 -17.44 -9.76 -14.84
C ASP A 407 -18.92 -9.98 -14.51
N GLY A 408 -19.27 -11.20 -14.14
CA GLY A 408 -20.65 -11.61 -13.86
C GLY A 408 -21.33 -12.48 -14.93
N GLY A 409 -20.80 -12.61 -16.15
CA GLY A 409 -21.39 -13.56 -17.11
C GLY A 409 -20.92 -13.43 -18.57
N THR A 410 -21.52 -14.25 -19.43
CA THR A 410 -21.23 -14.31 -20.87
C THR A 410 -22.48 -13.98 -21.70
N TYR A 411 -22.31 -13.32 -22.82
CA TYR A 411 -23.36 -12.95 -23.77
C TYR A 411 -23.04 -13.58 -25.11
N ILE A 412 -23.91 -14.47 -25.59
CA ILE A 412 -23.95 -14.89 -26.98
C ILE A 412 -24.92 -13.95 -27.69
N LEU A 413 -24.46 -13.22 -28.70
CA LEU A 413 -25.22 -12.11 -29.26
C LEU A 413 -25.79 -12.45 -30.64
N PRO A 414 -27.00 -11.95 -30.97
CA PRO A 414 -27.61 -12.17 -32.29
C PRO A 414 -26.81 -11.45 -33.38
N GLN A 415 -27.00 -11.85 -34.64
CA GLN A 415 -26.31 -11.21 -35.79
C GLN A 415 -26.62 -9.71 -35.95
N SER A 416 -27.73 -9.24 -35.39
CA SER A 416 -28.08 -7.81 -35.36
C SER A 416 -27.15 -6.98 -34.46
N PHE A 417 -26.38 -7.61 -33.58
CA PHE A 417 -25.40 -6.95 -32.72
C PHE A 417 -24.10 -6.73 -33.51
N ASN A 418 -24.08 -5.66 -34.29
CA ASN A 418 -22.99 -5.33 -35.20
C ASN A 418 -22.66 -3.83 -35.15
N PHE A 419 -21.48 -3.50 -35.64
CA PHE A 419 -21.03 -2.13 -35.86
C PHE A 419 -20.26 -2.03 -37.17
N THR A 420 -20.04 -0.80 -37.63
CA THR A 420 -19.26 -0.49 -38.83
C THR A 420 -18.07 0.37 -38.44
N ILE A 421 -16.90 0.05 -39.00
CA ILE A 421 -15.68 0.85 -38.89
C ILE A 421 -15.50 1.61 -40.20
N GLN A 422 -15.39 2.93 -40.09
CA GLN A 422 -15.04 3.80 -41.21
C GLN A 422 -14.04 4.86 -40.75
N GLY A 423 -12.77 4.64 -41.07
CA GLY A 423 -11.68 5.48 -40.57
C GLY A 423 -11.57 5.34 -39.05
N GLU A 424 -11.75 6.45 -38.33
CA GLU A 424 -11.72 6.48 -36.85
C GLU A 424 -13.09 6.26 -36.21
N THR A 425 -14.14 6.18 -37.04
CA THR A 425 -15.51 6.18 -36.53
C THR A 425 -16.02 4.75 -36.42
N VAL A 426 -16.51 4.40 -35.23
CA VAL A 426 -17.33 3.20 -35.01
C VAL A 426 -18.79 3.63 -34.95
N THR A 427 -19.65 2.98 -35.74
CA THR A 427 -21.10 3.22 -35.71
C THR A 427 -21.87 1.91 -35.49
N PRO A 428 -22.66 1.77 -34.42
CA PRO A 428 -22.78 2.71 -33.30
C PRO A 428 -21.51 2.72 -32.44
N SER A 429 -21.15 3.86 -31.85
CA SER A 429 -19.98 4.01 -30.97
C SER A 429 -20.17 3.37 -29.59
N THR A 430 -21.40 2.98 -29.26
CA THR A 430 -21.75 2.30 -28.01
C THR A 430 -22.73 1.17 -28.30
N LEU A 431 -22.44 -0.01 -27.75
CA LEU A 431 -23.31 -1.17 -27.82
C LEU A 431 -23.89 -1.48 -26.44
N LYS A 432 -25.22 -1.60 -26.37
CA LYS A 432 -25.93 -1.88 -25.13
C LYS A 432 -26.20 -3.37 -24.99
N LEU A 433 -25.62 -4.00 -23.97
CA LEU A 433 -25.88 -5.40 -23.65
C LEU A 433 -27.32 -5.57 -23.13
N PRO A 434 -27.97 -6.70 -23.45
CA PRO A 434 -29.25 -7.08 -22.86
C PRO A 434 -29.06 -7.50 -21.38
N ASP A 435 -30.17 -7.73 -20.67
CA ASP A 435 -30.12 -8.44 -19.39
C ASP A 435 -29.82 -9.93 -19.62
N PHE A 436 -29.20 -10.59 -18.64
CA PHE A 436 -29.06 -12.05 -18.67
C PHE A 436 -30.43 -12.72 -18.68
N ASN A 437 -30.64 -13.70 -19.56
CA ASN A 437 -31.87 -14.49 -19.64
C ASN A 437 -31.68 -15.93 -19.15
N VAL A 438 -30.47 -16.29 -18.69
CA VAL A 438 -30.15 -17.59 -18.13
C VAL A 438 -29.33 -17.44 -16.86
N ASN A 439 -29.77 -18.08 -15.80
CA ASN A 439 -29.00 -18.27 -14.57
C ASN A 439 -28.72 -19.76 -14.40
N GLY A 440 -27.44 -20.10 -14.37
CA GLY A 440 -26.99 -21.48 -14.38
C GLY A 440 -26.27 -21.90 -13.10
N THR A 441 -26.39 -23.17 -12.75
CA THR A 441 -25.63 -23.81 -11.67
C THR A 441 -24.92 -25.06 -12.16
N LEU A 442 -23.74 -25.33 -11.59
CA LEU A 442 -22.97 -26.54 -11.85
C LEU A 442 -22.88 -27.39 -10.57
N SER A 443 -23.04 -28.71 -10.75
CA SER A 443 -22.71 -29.72 -9.74
C SER A 443 -21.74 -30.75 -10.30
N SER A 444 -20.92 -31.33 -9.43
CA SER A 444 -20.13 -32.53 -9.75
C SER A 444 -19.79 -33.25 -8.46
N GLU A 445 -19.86 -34.59 -8.50
CA GLU A 445 -19.37 -35.46 -7.43
C GLU A 445 -17.89 -35.84 -7.62
N LEU A 446 -17.33 -35.62 -8.81
CA LEU A 446 -15.98 -36.07 -9.19
C LEU A 446 -14.96 -34.93 -9.25
N VAL A 447 -15.40 -33.72 -9.60
CA VAL A 447 -14.53 -32.57 -9.85
C VAL A 447 -14.94 -31.43 -8.92
N PRO A 448 -14.04 -30.93 -8.05
CA PRO A 448 -14.30 -29.70 -7.30
C PRO A 448 -14.50 -28.53 -8.27
N ILE A 449 -15.67 -27.90 -8.21
CA ILE A 449 -16.01 -26.74 -9.06
C ILE A 449 -15.80 -25.46 -8.25
N ASN A 450 -14.72 -24.75 -8.59
CA ASN A 450 -14.34 -23.47 -7.98
C ASN A 450 -14.27 -22.33 -9.01
N GLY A 451 -14.80 -22.54 -10.21
CA GLY A 451 -14.71 -21.63 -11.37
C GLY A 451 -14.15 -22.34 -12.60
N GLY A 452 -14.03 -21.63 -13.72
CA GLY A 452 -13.57 -22.19 -14.99
C GLY A 452 -14.43 -21.76 -16.16
N TYR A 453 -14.54 -22.59 -17.19
CA TYR A 453 -15.33 -22.32 -18.38
C TYR A 453 -16.15 -23.53 -18.82
N ILE A 454 -17.43 -23.33 -19.11
CA ILE A 454 -18.22 -24.29 -19.89
C ILE A 454 -18.02 -24.00 -21.38
N MET A 455 -17.81 -25.04 -22.17
CA MET A 455 -17.76 -24.95 -23.62
C MET A 455 -19.17 -25.19 -24.17
N LEU A 456 -19.82 -24.12 -24.63
CA LEU A 456 -21.17 -24.16 -25.21
C LEU A 456 -21.09 -24.00 -26.73
N TYR A 457 -21.57 -25.01 -27.44
CA TYR A 457 -21.67 -25.02 -28.89
C TYR A 457 -23.08 -24.61 -29.32
N HIS A 458 -23.19 -23.58 -30.15
CA HIS A 458 -24.46 -23.14 -30.71
C HIS A 458 -24.72 -23.84 -32.05
N ASN A 459 -25.65 -24.79 -32.06
CA ASN A 459 -25.89 -25.71 -33.17
C ASN A 459 -26.18 -25.00 -34.51
N GLN A 460 -26.92 -23.89 -34.48
CA GLN A 460 -27.33 -23.18 -35.71
C GLN A 460 -26.21 -22.35 -36.33
N THR A 461 -25.31 -21.80 -35.52
CA THR A 461 -24.23 -20.91 -35.99
C THR A 461 -22.88 -21.60 -36.04
N SER A 462 -22.82 -22.88 -35.67
CA SER A 462 -21.60 -23.67 -35.53
C SER A 462 -20.51 -22.97 -34.73
N THR A 463 -20.92 -22.19 -33.72
CA THR A 463 -20.01 -21.34 -32.95
C THR A 463 -19.81 -21.93 -31.56
N LEU A 464 -18.54 -22.04 -31.16
CA LEU A 464 -18.15 -22.46 -29.81
C LEU A 464 -17.89 -21.22 -28.95
N THR A 465 -18.56 -21.13 -27.79
CA THR A 465 -18.39 -20.04 -26.82
C THR A 465 -18.00 -20.61 -25.47
N PHE A 466 -17.08 -19.93 -24.78
CA PHE A 466 -16.66 -20.28 -23.43
C PHE A 466 -17.45 -19.43 -22.43
N ILE A 467 -18.26 -20.08 -21.59
CA ILE A 467 -19.07 -19.43 -20.56
C ILE A 467 -18.29 -19.44 -19.27
N LYS A 468 -17.98 -18.24 -18.75
CA LYS A 468 -17.24 -18.09 -17.50
C LYS A 468 -18.07 -18.58 -16.32
N ILE A 469 -17.47 -19.44 -15.49
CA ILE A 469 -18.06 -19.96 -14.26
C ILE A 469 -17.47 -19.21 -13.06
N ASN A 470 -18.35 -18.67 -12.22
CA ASN A 470 -18.00 -18.02 -10.97
C ASN A 470 -18.39 -18.94 -9.82
N ALA A 471 -17.38 -19.57 -9.21
CA ALA A 471 -17.58 -20.67 -8.26
C ALA A 471 -18.40 -21.83 -8.87
N LYS A 472 -19.71 -21.89 -8.58
CA LYS A 472 -20.61 -22.92 -9.10
C LYS A 472 -21.76 -22.36 -9.93
N THR A 473 -21.72 -21.08 -10.26
CA THR A 473 -22.80 -20.40 -10.98
C THR A 473 -22.28 -19.69 -12.22
N PHE A 474 -23.19 -19.44 -13.16
CA PHE A 474 -22.92 -18.58 -14.32
C PHE A 474 -24.18 -17.82 -14.69
N ASN A 475 -24.01 -16.64 -15.26
CA ASN A 475 -25.08 -15.94 -15.94
C ASN A 475 -24.77 -15.93 -17.44
N LEU A 476 -25.80 -16.15 -18.24
CA LEU A 476 -25.72 -16.20 -19.69
C LEU A 476 -26.84 -15.35 -20.28
N TYR A 477 -26.49 -14.58 -21.31
CA TYR A 477 -27.46 -14.16 -22.29
C TYR A 477 -27.26 -15.01 -23.54
N ALA A 478 -28.32 -15.58 -24.07
CA ALA A 478 -28.27 -16.25 -25.36
C ALA A 478 -29.64 -16.22 -26.07
N PRO A 479 -29.67 -16.06 -27.41
CA PRO A 479 -30.90 -16.14 -28.19
C PRO A 479 -31.61 -17.48 -28.00
N ALA A 480 -32.92 -17.49 -28.20
CA ALA A 480 -33.68 -18.74 -28.19
C ALA A 480 -33.10 -19.72 -29.24
N GLY A 481 -32.89 -20.96 -28.83
CA GLY A 481 -32.18 -21.93 -29.67
C GLY A 481 -31.78 -23.20 -28.94
N GLN A 482 -31.21 -24.11 -29.72
CA GLN A 482 -30.63 -25.36 -29.24
C GLN A 482 -29.11 -25.19 -29.11
N TYR A 483 -28.59 -25.49 -27.93
CA TYR A 483 -27.18 -25.42 -27.60
C TYR A 483 -26.73 -26.76 -27.04
N ARG A 484 -25.46 -27.10 -27.26
CA ARG A 484 -24.84 -28.30 -26.70
C ARG A 484 -23.65 -27.92 -25.84
N ILE A 485 -23.63 -28.37 -24.62
CA ILE A 485 -22.44 -28.35 -23.77
C ILE A 485 -21.54 -29.47 -24.25
N VAL A 486 -20.28 -29.15 -24.53
CA VAL A 486 -19.29 -30.10 -25.09
C VAL A 486 -18.07 -30.27 -24.19
N GLY A 487 -18.04 -29.58 -23.05
CA GLY A 487 -16.98 -29.75 -22.07
C GLY A 487 -16.96 -28.68 -21.00
N TYR A 488 -16.11 -28.90 -20.00
CA TYR A 488 -15.80 -27.98 -18.93
C TYR A 488 -14.28 -27.88 -18.74
N ARG A 489 -13.73 -26.68 -18.62
CA ARG A 489 -12.33 -26.44 -18.24
C ARG A 489 -12.30 -25.85 -16.85
N ASP A 490 -11.59 -26.47 -15.93
CA ASP A 490 -11.40 -25.92 -14.59
C ASP A 490 -10.39 -24.76 -14.57
N VAL A 491 -10.22 -24.13 -13.40
CA VAL A 491 -9.28 -23.02 -13.19
C VAL A 491 -7.81 -23.37 -13.46
N SER A 492 -7.45 -24.66 -13.49
CA SER A 492 -6.11 -25.14 -13.88
C SER A 492 -5.97 -25.38 -15.38
N ASN A 493 -6.99 -24.99 -16.16
CA ASN A 493 -7.12 -25.24 -17.60
C ASN A 493 -7.22 -26.74 -17.96
N LYS A 494 -7.49 -27.61 -16.98
CA LYS A 494 -7.73 -29.03 -17.23
C LYS A 494 -9.14 -29.20 -17.78
N ALA A 495 -9.23 -29.85 -18.93
CA ALA A 495 -10.50 -30.14 -19.59
C ALA A 495 -11.14 -31.41 -19.02
N HIS A 496 -12.46 -31.36 -18.88
CA HIS A 496 -13.34 -32.42 -18.42
C HIS A 496 -14.42 -32.60 -19.49
N SER A 497 -14.64 -33.85 -19.91
CA SER A 497 -15.69 -34.17 -20.87
C SER A 497 -17.06 -34.01 -20.20
N VAL A 498 -17.94 -33.26 -20.84
CA VAL A 498 -19.31 -33.01 -20.40
C VAL A 498 -20.13 -32.88 -21.66
N GLU A 499 -21.18 -33.69 -21.79
CA GLU A 499 -22.13 -33.56 -22.88
C GLU A 499 -23.54 -33.42 -22.34
N ASP A 500 -24.18 -32.32 -22.68
CA ASP A 500 -25.56 -32.03 -22.31
C ASP A 500 -26.19 -31.11 -23.36
N ASP A 501 -27.50 -31.21 -23.56
CA ASP A 501 -28.24 -30.38 -24.51
C ASP A 501 -29.09 -29.37 -23.75
N VAL A 502 -28.95 -28.10 -24.12
CA VAL A 502 -29.61 -26.98 -23.46
C VAL A 502 -30.49 -26.26 -24.47
N THR A 503 -31.79 -26.23 -24.19
CA THR A 503 -32.74 -25.43 -24.96
C THR A 503 -33.02 -24.12 -24.23
N ILE A 504 -32.83 -23.01 -24.94
CA ILE A 504 -33.21 -21.67 -24.46
C ILE A 504 -34.50 -21.28 -25.17
N THR A 505 -35.59 -21.10 -24.40
CA THR A 505 -36.95 -21.03 -24.96
C THR A 505 -37.48 -19.61 -25.15
N ASN A 506 -37.01 -18.62 -24.39
CA ASN A 506 -37.37 -17.20 -24.56
C ASN A 506 -36.33 -16.26 -23.92
N THR A 507 -36.30 -15.00 -24.35
CA THR A 507 -35.44 -13.93 -23.81
C THR A 507 -36.16 -13.00 -22.83
N GLY A 508 -37.45 -13.22 -22.53
CA GLY A 508 -38.27 -12.35 -21.70
C GLY A 508 -38.31 -12.67 -20.20
N GLU A 509 -38.01 -13.92 -19.81
CA GLU A 509 -37.91 -14.35 -18.41
C GLU A 509 -36.58 -15.09 -18.21
N VAL A 510 -36.02 -15.00 -16.99
CA VAL A 510 -34.75 -15.65 -16.66
C VAL A 510 -34.99 -17.16 -16.49
N GLN A 511 -34.38 -17.96 -17.35
CA GLN A 511 -34.43 -19.42 -17.29
C GLN A 511 -33.35 -19.95 -16.34
N ALA A 512 -33.74 -20.80 -15.38
CA ALA A 512 -32.80 -21.51 -14.52
C ALA A 512 -32.33 -22.80 -15.20
N ILE A 513 -31.01 -23.05 -15.22
CA ILE A 513 -30.40 -24.24 -15.84
C ILE A 513 -29.44 -24.89 -14.85
N ALA A 514 -29.62 -26.17 -14.57
CA ALA A 514 -28.73 -26.93 -13.70
C ALA A 514 -27.98 -27.96 -14.54
N ILE A 515 -26.64 -27.93 -14.46
CA ILE A 515 -25.77 -28.82 -15.23
C ILE A 515 -25.02 -29.70 -14.23
N ASP A 516 -25.20 -31.01 -14.36
CA ASP A 516 -24.48 -31.98 -13.56
C ASP A 516 -23.35 -32.58 -14.39
N LEU A 517 -22.10 -32.40 -13.94
CA LEU A 517 -20.93 -32.97 -14.60
C LEU A 517 -20.83 -34.48 -14.30
N LYS A 518 -21.84 -35.24 -14.72
CA LYS A 518 -21.94 -36.70 -14.60
C LYS A 518 -21.67 -37.35 -15.95
N LYS A 519 -20.38 -37.53 -16.27
CA LYS A 519 -19.80 -38.59 -17.11
C LYS A 519 -18.40 -38.16 -17.52
N VAL A 520 -17.39 -38.73 -16.88
CA VAL A 520 -16.02 -38.72 -17.40
C VAL A 520 -15.90 -39.93 -18.32
N ASP A 521 -16.16 -39.76 -19.61
CA ASP A 521 -15.64 -40.69 -20.62
C ASP A 521 -14.43 -40.04 -21.29
N ASN A 522 -13.26 -40.40 -20.75
CA ASN A 522 -11.90 -40.14 -21.24
C ASN A 522 -11.47 -38.65 -21.42
N PRO A 523 -10.20 -38.32 -21.13
CA PRO A 523 -9.65 -37.02 -21.47
C PRO A 523 -9.64 -36.85 -23.00
N MET A 524 -10.19 -35.74 -23.52
CA MET A 524 -9.91 -35.33 -24.89
C MET A 524 -8.40 -35.14 -25.02
N ASN A 525 -7.77 -35.97 -25.85
CA ASN A 525 -6.38 -35.83 -26.24
C ASN A 525 -6.28 -34.60 -27.17
N PRO A 526 -5.43 -33.59 -26.89
CA PRO A 526 -5.26 -32.46 -27.79
C PRO A 526 -4.63 -32.96 -29.10
N SER A 527 -5.34 -32.76 -30.22
CA SER A 527 -4.78 -32.83 -31.57
C SER A 527 -4.37 -31.42 -31.98
#